data_AF-A0A518J131-F1
#
_entry.id   AF-A0A518J131-F1
#
_cell.length_a   1.000
_cell.length_b   1.000
_cell.length_c   1.000
_cell.angle_alpha   90.00
_cell.angle_beta   90.00
_cell.angle_gamma   90.00
#
_symmetry.space_group_name_H-M   'P 1'
#
loop_
_entity.id
_entity.type
_entity.pdbx_description
1 polymer ?
#
loop_
_entity_poly.entity_id
_entity_poly.type
_entity_poly.pdbx_seq_one_letter_code
_entity_poly.pdbx_strand_id
1 'polypeptide(L)'
;MHRSGGGQPNENLQSFAAAPVMPAVLPLKMLNRLITKFNDVMEHLVDAVRLRLIGPHLLGDIPQIPLPCKLDDALKAYGEPYEQSEGDVLPDTQNYTFEVHDLHLVQIWVWKSEVHQILYTSPRGDGATDLQTVFDAYGDGKEWTTWTEGYLYASADDSLRVWCSALPMIGVGTKEFVHFRDAHKSAAKEQDN
;
A
#
# COMPACT_ATOMS: atom_id res chain seq x y z
N MET A 1 63.89 -29.43 66.49
CA MET A 1 63.81 -30.87 66.16
C MET A 1 62.99 -31.00 64.88
N HIS A 2 63.62 -31.31 63.73
CA HIS A 2 63.53 -32.62 63.04
C HIS A 2 62.13 -32.86 62.43
N ARG A 3 61.87 -33.11 61.13
CA ARG A 3 62.59 -33.60 59.91
C ARG A 3 61.78 -33.06 58.69
N SER A 4 62.35 -32.67 57.54
CA SER A 4 62.91 -33.47 56.43
C SER A 4 62.04 -34.61 55.87
N GLY A 5 61.68 -34.46 54.59
CA GLY A 5 61.09 -35.46 53.68
C GLY A 5 60.39 -34.70 52.54
N GLY A 6 60.85 -34.64 51.28
CA GLY A 6 61.60 -35.62 50.51
C GLY A 6 60.63 -36.42 49.65
N GLY A 7 60.24 -35.88 48.50
CA GLY A 7 59.39 -36.55 47.51
C GLY A 7 59.56 -35.91 46.14
N GLN A 8 60.29 -36.59 45.26
CA GLN A 8 60.58 -36.22 43.87
C GLN A 8 59.58 -36.88 42.89
N PRO A 9 59.64 -36.60 41.57
CA PRO A 9 58.49 -36.27 40.73
C PRO A 9 57.86 -37.49 40.04
N ASN A 10 56.65 -37.32 39.52
CA ASN A 10 56.07 -38.25 38.56
C ASN A 10 55.74 -37.50 37.26
N GLU A 11 56.66 -37.62 36.30
CA GLU A 11 56.47 -37.25 34.90
C GLU A 11 55.60 -38.33 34.24
N ASN A 12 54.38 -37.98 33.83
CA ASN A 12 53.74 -38.56 32.65
C ASN A 12 52.43 -37.83 32.36
N LEU A 13 52.52 -36.79 31.54
CA LEU A 13 51.38 -36.29 30.78
C LEU A 13 51.81 -36.21 29.32
N GLN A 14 51.45 -37.25 28.58
CA GLN A 14 51.49 -37.24 27.13
C GLN A 14 50.61 -36.07 26.62
N SER A 15 51.28 -35.06 26.08
CA SER A 15 50.67 -33.95 25.36
C SER A 15 50.09 -34.48 24.05
N PHE A 16 48.77 -34.63 23.98
CA PHE A 16 48.07 -34.72 22.71
C PHE A 16 47.88 -33.28 22.20
N ALA A 17 48.67 -32.90 21.20
CA ALA A 17 48.46 -31.67 20.45
C ALA A 17 47.14 -31.78 19.68
N ALA A 18 46.08 -31.18 20.21
CA ALA A 18 44.85 -30.93 19.45
C ALA A 18 45.15 -29.85 18.41
N ALA A 19 45.04 -30.20 17.12
CA ALA A 19 45.11 -29.21 16.05
C ALA A 19 43.99 -28.17 16.23
N PRO A 20 44.28 -26.86 16.06
CA PRO A 20 43.26 -25.84 16.15
C PRO A 20 42.27 -26.00 14.99
N VAL A 21 41.03 -26.38 15.32
CA VAL A 21 39.90 -26.32 14.39
C VAL A 21 39.58 -24.84 14.18
N MET A 22 40.10 -24.26 13.09
CA MET A 22 39.70 -22.92 12.65
C MET A 22 38.25 -23.00 12.14
N PRO A 23 37.29 -22.28 12.74
CA PRO A 23 35.96 -22.17 12.14
C PRO A 23 36.09 -21.44 10.80
N ALA A 24 35.48 -22.01 9.76
CA ALA A 24 35.39 -21.36 8.46
C ALA A 24 34.51 -20.09 8.58
N VAL A 25 35.13 -18.95 8.87
CA VAL A 25 34.46 -17.65 8.88
C VAL A 25 34.29 -17.21 7.43
N LEU A 26 33.10 -17.40 6.88
CA LEU A 26 32.74 -16.78 5.61
C LEU A 26 32.83 -15.25 5.76
N PRO A 27 33.49 -14.53 4.84
CA PRO A 27 33.63 -13.09 4.95
C PRO A 27 32.25 -12.43 4.86
N LEU A 28 31.91 -11.55 5.80
CA LEU A 28 30.60 -10.86 5.90
C LEU A 28 30.10 -10.27 4.57
N LYS A 29 31.01 -9.86 3.68
CA LYS A 29 30.68 -9.33 2.34
C LYS A 29 30.07 -10.37 1.39
N MET A 30 30.43 -11.65 1.52
CA MET A 30 29.79 -12.74 0.78
C MET A 30 28.40 -13.07 1.33
N LEU A 31 28.22 -13.00 2.65
CA LEU A 31 26.93 -13.25 3.29
C LEU A 31 25.89 -12.19 2.85
N ASN A 32 26.26 -10.91 2.84
CA ASN A 32 25.37 -9.83 2.39
C ASN A 32 24.96 -9.99 0.92
N ARG A 33 25.88 -10.37 0.03
CA ARG A 33 25.54 -10.63 -1.39
C ARG A 33 24.61 -11.81 -1.59
N LEU A 34 24.73 -12.85 -0.76
CA LEU A 34 23.83 -14.01 -0.78
C LEU A 34 22.44 -13.64 -0.28
N ILE A 35 22.37 -12.81 0.77
CA ILE A 35 21.09 -12.32 1.32
C ILE A 35 20.36 -11.44 0.29
N THR A 36 21.04 -10.50 -0.38
CA THR A 36 20.39 -9.66 -1.39
C THR A 36 19.82 -10.49 -2.55
N LYS A 37 20.60 -11.44 -3.09
CA LYS A 37 20.13 -12.31 -4.18
C LYS A 37 18.98 -13.23 -3.76
N PHE A 38 18.98 -13.68 -2.51
CA PHE A 38 17.88 -14.48 -1.98
C PHE A 38 16.60 -13.65 -1.86
N ASN A 39 16.70 -12.40 -1.41
CA ASN A 39 15.56 -11.48 -1.36
C ASN A 39 14.99 -11.22 -2.76
N ASP A 40 15.84 -10.92 -3.76
CA ASP A 40 15.38 -10.69 -5.14
C ASP A 40 14.63 -11.91 -5.70
N VAL A 41 15.12 -13.13 -5.43
CA VAL A 41 14.46 -14.37 -5.86
C VAL A 41 13.14 -14.61 -5.12
N MET A 42 13.08 -14.29 -3.82
CA MET A 42 11.85 -14.43 -3.04
C MET A 42 10.79 -13.42 -3.46
N GLU A 43 11.16 -12.18 -3.80
CA GLU A 43 10.24 -11.18 -4.39
C GLU A 43 9.65 -11.71 -5.71
N HIS A 44 10.49 -12.21 -6.62
CA HIS A 44 10.01 -12.78 -7.89
C HIS A 44 9.11 -14.01 -7.68
N LEU A 45 9.38 -14.82 -6.66
CA LEU A 45 8.56 -16.00 -6.34
C LEU A 45 7.22 -15.58 -5.73
N VAL A 46 7.21 -14.58 -4.87
CA VAL A 46 5.99 -13.98 -4.30
C VAL A 46 5.15 -13.33 -5.41
N ASP A 47 5.77 -12.60 -6.32
CA ASP A 47 5.08 -12.00 -7.46
C ASP A 47 4.50 -13.06 -8.41
N ALA A 48 5.26 -14.12 -8.70
CA ALA A 48 4.78 -15.24 -9.50
C ALA A 48 3.62 -16.00 -8.82
N VAL A 49 3.64 -16.11 -7.48
CA VAL A 49 2.55 -16.71 -6.70
C VAL A 49 1.34 -15.78 -6.62
N ARG A 50 1.53 -14.46 -6.44
CA ARG A 50 0.47 -13.44 -6.48
C ARG A 50 -0.23 -13.45 -7.83
N LEU A 51 0.52 -13.46 -8.93
CA LEU A 51 0.01 -13.61 -10.30
C LEU A 51 -0.82 -14.88 -10.50
N ARG A 52 -0.48 -15.98 -9.81
CA ARG A 52 -1.13 -17.29 -10.00
C ARG A 52 -2.31 -17.59 -9.07
N LEU A 53 -2.36 -16.99 -7.88
CA LEU A 53 -3.39 -17.27 -6.86
C LEU A 53 -4.38 -16.12 -6.65
N ILE A 54 -3.96 -14.87 -6.85
CA ILE A 54 -4.81 -13.68 -6.63
C ILE A 54 -5.37 -13.16 -7.97
N GLY A 55 -4.70 -13.48 -9.08
CA GLY A 55 -5.03 -12.93 -10.39
C GLY A 55 -4.54 -11.48 -10.52
N PRO A 56 -4.36 -10.97 -11.75
CA PRO A 56 -3.86 -9.63 -12.04
C PRO A 56 -4.97 -8.58 -11.81
N HIS A 57 -5.43 -8.47 -10.57
CA HIS A 57 -6.56 -7.62 -10.20
C HIS A 57 -6.14 -6.64 -9.11
N LEU A 58 -5.02 -5.94 -9.37
CA LEU A 58 -4.57 -4.83 -8.55
C LEU A 58 -5.18 -3.54 -9.09
N LEU A 59 -5.25 -2.51 -8.24
CA LEU A 59 -5.69 -1.20 -8.68
C LEU A 59 -4.79 -0.62 -9.78
N GLY A 60 -3.52 -1.03 -9.84
CA GLY A 60 -2.57 -0.63 -10.87
C GLY A 60 -2.97 -1.00 -12.30
N ASP A 61 -3.88 -1.96 -12.49
CA ASP A 61 -4.38 -2.37 -13.80
C ASP A 61 -5.56 -1.48 -14.29
N ILE A 62 -6.11 -0.63 -13.42
CA ILE A 62 -7.20 0.30 -13.73
C ILE A 62 -6.60 1.67 -14.10
N PRO A 63 -6.99 2.27 -15.25
CA PRO A 63 -6.56 3.62 -15.58
C PRO A 63 -6.89 4.64 -14.48
N GLN A 64 -5.91 5.42 -14.05
CA GLN A 64 -6.10 6.50 -13.09
C GLN A 64 -6.28 7.81 -13.86
N ILE A 65 -7.38 8.52 -13.62
CA ILE A 65 -7.65 9.81 -14.26
C ILE A 65 -7.31 10.96 -13.31
N PRO A 66 -6.84 12.13 -13.80
CA PRO A 66 -6.54 13.26 -12.95
C PRO A 66 -7.81 13.81 -12.28
N LEU A 67 -7.66 14.50 -11.15
CA LEU A 67 -8.75 15.20 -10.47
C LEU A 67 -8.41 16.67 -10.23
N PRO A 68 -9.34 17.61 -10.48
CA PRO A 68 -10.61 17.41 -11.19
C PRO A 68 -10.38 17.14 -12.69
N CYS A 69 -11.33 16.47 -13.35
CA CYS A 69 -11.34 16.29 -14.81
C CYS A 69 -12.75 16.33 -15.39
N LYS A 70 -12.91 16.22 -16.71
CA LYS A 70 -14.24 16.17 -17.33
C LYS A 70 -14.78 14.74 -17.29
N LEU A 71 -16.12 14.61 -17.36
CA LEU A 71 -16.76 13.29 -17.51
C LEU A 71 -16.26 12.56 -18.76
N ASP A 72 -16.02 13.27 -19.87
CA ASP A 72 -15.46 12.70 -21.10
C ASP A 72 -14.11 11.97 -20.88
N ASP A 73 -13.28 12.46 -19.97
CA ASP A 73 -12.00 11.83 -19.63
C ASP A 73 -12.22 10.48 -18.93
N ALA A 74 -13.23 10.42 -18.04
CA ALA A 74 -13.64 9.19 -17.38
C ALA A 74 -14.28 8.19 -18.36
N LEU A 75 -15.17 8.65 -19.25
CA LEU A 75 -15.79 7.79 -20.28
C LEU A 75 -14.73 7.22 -21.23
N LYS A 76 -13.72 8.01 -21.57
CA LYS A 76 -12.59 7.54 -22.39
C LYS A 76 -11.74 6.49 -21.66
N ALA A 77 -11.58 6.61 -20.34
CA ALA A 77 -10.79 5.70 -19.53
C ALA A 77 -11.54 4.40 -19.18
N TYR A 78 -12.83 4.49 -18.89
CA TYR A 78 -13.63 3.41 -18.29
C TYR A 78 -14.71 2.85 -19.21
N GLY A 79 -14.99 3.51 -20.33
CA GLY A 79 -16.09 3.13 -21.24
C GLY A 79 -17.44 3.68 -20.80
N GLU A 80 -18.50 2.99 -21.20
CA GLU A 80 -19.87 3.37 -20.84
C GLU A 80 -20.17 2.99 -19.38
N PRO A 81 -20.87 3.85 -18.62
CA PRO A 81 -21.24 3.54 -17.25
C PRO A 81 -22.26 2.38 -17.21
N TYR A 82 -22.04 1.45 -16.29
CA TYR A 82 -23.00 0.40 -15.96
C TYR A 82 -24.26 0.99 -15.30
N GLU A 83 -24.07 2.00 -14.45
CA GLU A 83 -25.16 2.67 -13.73
C GLU A 83 -24.89 4.18 -13.65
N GLN A 84 -25.97 4.95 -13.75
CA GLN A 84 -25.97 6.39 -13.50
C GLN A 84 -27.11 6.72 -12.53
N SER A 85 -26.81 7.52 -11.51
CA SER A 85 -27.80 7.97 -10.53
C SER A 85 -27.55 9.41 -10.10
N GLU A 86 -28.58 10.04 -9.54
CA GLU A 86 -28.41 11.30 -8.81
C GLU A 86 -27.58 11.03 -7.55
N GLY A 87 -26.64 11.94 -7.25
CA GLY A 87 -25.78 11.78 -6.10
C GLY A 87 -26.51 12.07 -4.79
N ASP A 88 -26.30 11.18 -3.83
CA ASP A 88 -26.89 11.19 -2.48
C ASP A 88 -26.12 12.08 -1.48
N VAL A 89 -24.92 12.52 -1.86
CA VAL A 89 -23.97 13.20 -0.99
C VAL A 89 -24.11 14.72 -0.99
N LEU A 90 -24.36 15.31 -2.16
CA LEU A 90 -24.46 16.75 -2.37
C LEU A 90 -25.53 17.07 -3.43
N PRO A 91 -26.23 18.21 -3.32
CA PRO A 91 -27.10 18.68 -4.40
C PRO A 91 -26.33 18.80 -5.72
N ASP A 92 -27.03 18.55 -6.83
CA ASP A 92 -26.50 18.66 -8.19
C ASP A 92 -25.30 17.75 -8.50
N THR A 93 -25.09 16.71 -7.69
CA THR A 93 -24.09 15.68 -8.00
C THR A 93 -24.71 14.57 -8.83
N GLN A 94 -23.90 13.99 -9.70
CA GLN A 94 -24.24 12.78 -10.45
C GLN A 94 -23.21 11.70 -10.18
N ASN A 95 -23.69 10.49 -9.96
CA ASN A 95 -22.86 9.33 -9.69
C ASN A 95 -22.86 8.44 -10.93
N TYR A 96 -21.69 7.97 -11.32
CA TYR A 96 -21.53 7.00 -12.40
C TYR A 96 -20.73 5.82 -11.87
N THR A 97 -21.22 4.61 -12.13
CA THR A 97 -20.53 3.35 -11.79
C THR A 97 -20.08 2.68 -13.08
N PHE A 98 -18.82 2.26 -13.12
CA PHE A 98 -18.19 1.57 -14.24
C PHE A 98 -17.75 0.17 -13.81
N GLU A 99 -18.03 -0.83 -14.64
CA GLU A 99 -17.44 -2.16 -14.56
C GLU A 99 -16.18 -2.20 -15.43
N VAL A 100 -15.04 -1.80 -14.88
CA VAL A 100 -13.79 -1.69 -15.66
C VAL A 100 -13.15 -3.05 -15.89
N HIS A 101 -13.46 -4.03 -15.02
CA HIS A 101 -13.06 -5.43 -15.15
C HIS A 101 -14.03 -6.30 -14.34
N ASP A 102 -14.04 -7.62 -14.57
CA ASP A 102 -14.88 -8.64 -13.89
C ASP A 102 -14.98 -8.53 -12.35
N LEU A 103 -13.99 -7.91 -11.69
CA LEU A 103 -13.95 -7.75 -10.23
C LEU A 103 -13.74 -6.29 -9.79
N HIS A 104 -13.68 -5.34 -10.71
CA HIS A 104 -13.32 -3.96 -10.40
C HIS A 104 -14.46 -3.00 -10.74
N LEU A 105 -14.90 -2.28 -9.72
CA LEU A 105 -15.82 -1.18 -9.89
C LEU A 105 -15.10 0.14 -9.67
N VAL A 106 -15.39 1.09 -10.54
CA VAL A 106 -15.02 2.49 -10.35
C VAL A 106 -16.30 3.28 -10.22
N GLN A 107 -16.45 4.04 -9.14
CA GLN A 107 -17.53 5.00 -9.00
C GLN A 107 -16.96 6.40 -9.02
N ILE A 108 -17.57 7.29 -9.79
CA ILE A 108 -17.15 8.69 -9.84
C ILE A 108 -18.32 9.60 -9.45
N TRP A 109 -17.98 10.74 -8.84
CA TRP A 109 -18.93 11.80 -8.53
C TRP A 109 -18.61 13.02 -9.37
N VAL A 110 -19.56 13.39 -10.22
CA VAL A 110 -19.52 14.62 -11.01
C VAL A 110 -20.23 15.72 -10.25
N TRP A 111 -19.56 16.86 -10.08
CA TRP A 111 -20.07 18.07 -9.44
C TRP A 111 -19.58 19.27 -10.22
N LYS A 112 -20.42 20.29 -10.41
CA LYS A 112 -20.07 21.48 -11.23
C LYS A 112 -19.52 21.13 -12.63
N SER A 113 -20.01 20.05 -13.23
CA SER A 113 -19.58 19.50 -14.54
C SER A 113 -18.16 18.90 -14.58
N GLU A 114 -17.53 18.66 -13.43
CA GLU A 114 -16.22 18.01 -13.31
C GLU A 114 -16.29 16.79 -12.39
N VAL A 115 -15.46 15.79 -12.64
CA VAL A 115 -15.25 14.67 -11.73
C VAL A 115 -14.42 15.18 -10.56
N HIS A 116 -14.95 15.04 -9.35
CA HIS A 116 -14.30 15.52 -8.13
C HIS A 116 -13.90 14.42 -7.16
N GLN A 117 -14.48 13.23 -7.30
CA GLN A 117 -14.20 12.08 -6.45
C GLN A 117 -14.29 10.80 -7.26
N ILE A 118 -13.40 9.86 -6.96
CA ILE A 118 -13.37 8.52 -7.50
C ILE A 118 -13.26 7.53 -6.34
N LEU A 119 -14.03 6.45 -6.41
CA LEU A 119 -13.95 5.32 -5.49
C LEU A 119 -13.59 4.07 -6.30
N TYR A 120 -12.44 3.51 -6.00
CA TYR A 120 -11.99 2.25 -6.57
C TYR A 120 -12.35 1.12 -5.63
N THR A 121 -13.06 0.11 -6.15
CA THR A 121 -13.40 -1.10 -5.41
C THR A 121 -12.66 -2.29 -6.00
N SER A 122 -11.80 -2.92 -5.20
CA SER A 122 -11.04 -4.12 -5.58
C SER A 122 -11.20 -5.20 -4.51
N PRO A 123 -12.16 -6.14 -4.63
CA PRO A 123 -12.47 -7.12 -3.58
C PRO A 123 -11.31 -8.07 -3.26
N ARG A 124 -10.28 -8.14 -4.11
CA ARG A 124 -9.07 -8.95 -3.93
C ARG A 124 -7.78 -8.11 -3.91
N GLY A 125 -7.91 -6.79 -3.78
CA GLY A 125 -6.80 -5.86 -3.77
C GLY A 125 -5.85 -6.06 -2.59
N ASP A 126 -4.59 -5.69 -2.78
CA ASP A 126 -3.60 -5.58 -1.71
C ASP A 126 -3.58 -4.11 -1.26
N GLY A 127 -4.14 -3.83 -0.08
CA GLY A 127 -4.38 -2.44 0.34
C GLY A 127 -3.12 -1.56 0.37
N ALA A 128 -1.95 -2.12 0.63
CA ALA A 128 -0.69 -1.37 0.61
C ALA A 128 -0.25 -1.05 -0.82
N THR A 129 -0.30 -2.05 -1.72
CA THR A 129 0.07 -1.89 -3.14
C THR A 129 -0.92 -0.98 -3.87
N ASP A 130 -2.22 -1.13 -3.61
CA ASP A 130 -3.26 -0.30 -4.21
C ASP A 130 -3.18 1.15 -3.70
N LEU A 131 -2.87 1.35 -2.41
CA LEU A 131 -2.65 2.68 -1.87
C LEU A 131 -1.40 3.34 -2.48
N GLN A 132 -0.31 2.59 -2.65
CA GLN A 132 0.89 3.09 -3.33
C GLN A 132 0.56 3.48 -4.77
N THR A 133 -0.24 2.69 -5.48
CA THR A 133 -0.70 3.01 -6.84
C THR A 133 -1.41 4.37 -6.88
N VAL A 134 -2.28 4.64 -5.90
CA VAL A 134 -2.98 5.93 -5.78
C VAL A 134 -1.99 7.06 -5.47
N PHE A 135 -1.03 6.84 -4.58
CA PHE A 135 -0.03 7.87 -4.29
C PHE A 135 0.86 8.18 -5.49
N ASP A 136 1.21 7.19 -6.30
CA ASP A 136 2.00 7.39 -7.51
C ASP A 136 1.19 8.13 -8.58
N ALA A 137 -0.08 7.76 -8.77
CA ALA A 137 -0.95 8.35 -9.78
C ALA A 137 -1.36 9.79 -9.47
N TYR A 138 -1.67 10.09 -8.20
CA TYR A 138 -2.20 11.39 -7.77
C TYR A 138 -1.17 12.27 -7.06
N GLY A 139 -0.03 11.71 -6.67
CA GLY A 139 1.02 12.44 -5.96
C GLY A 139 1.78 13.39 -6.88
N ASP A 140 2.05 13.04 -8.14
CA ASP A 140 2.85 13.86 -9.07
C ASP A 140 4.18 14.37 -8.42
N GLY A 141 4.84 13.49 -7.67
CA GLY A 141 6.06 13.82 -6.91
C GLY A 141 5.84 14.67 -5.64
N LYS A 142 4.60 14.98 -5.28
CA LYS A 142 4.24 15.63 -4.01
C LYS A 142 4.31 14.64 -2.85
N GLU A 143 4.69 15.14 -1.69
CA GLU A 143 4.62 14.37 -0.45
C GLU A 143 3.16 14.22 0.01
N TRP A 144 2.88 13.14 0.74
CA TRP A 144 1.59 12.88 1.37
C TRP A 144 1.69 13.09 2.87
N THR A 145 0.75 13.84 3.43
CA THR A 145 0.58 13.97 4.88
C THR A 145 -0.37 12.88 5.36
N THR A 146 0.14 11.99 6.20
CA THR A 146 -0.67 10.97 6.88
C THR A 146 -1.39 11.59 8.07
N TRP A 147 -2.72 11.54 8.08
CA TRP A 147 -3.53 11.93 9.24
C TRP A 147 -3.84 10.73 10.12
N THR A 148 -4.25 9.64 9.49
CA THR A 148 -4.48 8.34 10.14
C THR A 148 -3.91 7.26 9.25
N GLU A 149 -2.83 6.62 9.71
CA GLU A 149 -2.14 5.56 8.95
C GLU A 149 -3.10 4.43 8.59
N GLY A 150 -3.12 4.04 7.32
CA GLY A 150 -4.01 3.03 6.76
C GLY A 150 -5.42 3.54 6.42
N TYR A 151 -5.77 4.80 6.71
CA TYR A 151 -7.15 5.29 6.58
C TYR A 151 -7.30 6.64 5.89
N LEU A 152 -6.44 7.63 6.17
CA LEU A 152 -6.67 9.01 5.71
C LEU A 152 -5.37 9.76 5.45
N TYR A 153 -5.29 10.33 4.25
CA TYR A 153 -4.12 11.04 3.73
C TYR A 153 -4.53 12.30 2.98
N ALA A 154 -3.61 13.27 2.94
CA ALA A 154 -3.74 14.55 2.27
C ALA A 154 -2.52 14.80 1.40
N SER A 155 -2.69 15.32 0.19
CA SER A 155 -1.55 15.79 -0.60
C SER A 155 -0.88 16.99 0.08
N ALA A 156 0.42 17.20 -0.13
CA ALA A 156 1.16 18.31 0.49
C ALA A 156 0.63 19.70 0.12
N ASP A 157 0.09 19.86 -1.09
CA ASP A 157 -0.57 21.09 -1.54
C ASP A 157 -2.02 21.20 -1.06
N ASP A 158 -2.49 20.21 -0.29
CA ASP A 158 -3.82 20.14 0.29
C ASP A 158 -4.95 20.13 -0.76
N SER A 159 -4.65 19.79 -2.01
CA SER A 159 -5.63 19.74 -3.10
C SER A 159 -6.45 18.45 -3.13
N LEU A 160 -5.88 17.33 -2.67
CA LEU A 160 -6.50 16.01 -2.69
C LEU A 160 -6.58 15.39 -1.29
N ARG A 161 -7.55 14.49 -1.15
CA ARG A 161 -7.74 13.60 -0.01
C ARG A 161 -7.86 12.17 -0.50
N VAL A 162 -7.16 11.27 0.17
CA VAL A 162 -7.26 9.82 -0.04
C VAL A 162 -7.80 9.21 1.25
N TRP A 163 -8.83 8.38 1.13
CA TRP A 163 -9.31 7.58 2.25
C TRP A 163 -9.44 6.12 1.88
N CYS A 164 -9.08 5.26 2.82
CA CYS A 164 -9.22 3.82 2.71
C CYS A 164 -10.28 3.34 3.71
N SER A 165 -11.15 2.43 3.28
CA SER A 165 -12.08 1.75 4.20
C SER A 165 -11.52 0.39 4.64
N ALA A 166 -12.13 -0.24 5.65
CA ALA A 166 -11.76 -1.59 6.09
C ALA A 166 -12.10 -2.69 5.06
N LEU A 167 -12.94 -2.37 4.07
CA LEU A 167 -13.11 -3.14 2.82
C LEU A 167 -12.21 -2.47 1.76
N PRO A 168 -11.63 -3.20 0.79
CA PRO A 168 -10.60 -2.71 -0.14
C PRO A 168 -11.17 -1.72 -1.17
N MET A 169 -11.60 -0.58 -0.64
CA MET A 169 -12.14 0.57 -1.31
C MET A 169 -11.21 1.72 -0.99
N ILE A 170 -10.65 2.30 -2.04
CA ILE A 170 -9.81 3.49 -1.93
C ILE A 170 -10.54 4.61 -2.63
N GLY A 171 -10.90 5.64 -1.87
CA GLY A 171 -11.49 6.85 -2.39
C GLY A 171 -10.44 7.94 -2.52
N VAL A 172 -10.50 8.68 -3.63
CA VAL A 172 -9.71 9.88 -3.88
C VAL A 172 -10.67 10.99 -4.21
N GLY A 173 -10.50 12.16 -3.60
CA GLY A 173 -11.36 13.31 -3.86
C GLY A 173 -10.63 14.62 -3.73
N THR A 174 -11.09 15.61 -4.50
CA THR A 174 -10.67 17.00 -4.34
C THR A 174 -11.07 17.51 -2.96
N LYS A 175 -10.20 18.28 -2.31
CA LYS A 175 -10.46 18.84 -0.98
C LYS A 175 -11.73 19.69 -0.97
N GLU A 176 -11.98 20.47 -2.02
CA GLU A 176 -13.19 21.29 -2.16
C GLU A 176 -14.44 20.41 -2.03
N PHE A 177 -14.56 19.38 -2.86
CA PHE A 177 -15.71 18.49 -2.85
C PHE A 177 -15.90 17.77 -1.51
N VAL A 178 -14.81 17.23 -0.95
CA VAL A 178 -14.84 16.56 0.36
C VAL A 178 -15.31 17.51 1.46
N HIS A 179 -14.81 18.75 1.47
CA HIS A 179 -15.22 19.76 2.44
C HIS A 179 -16.72 20.08 2.35
N PHE A 180 -17.23 20.32 1.14
CA PHE A 180 -18.66 20.59 0.95
C PHE A 180 -19.53 19.40 1.34
N ARG A 181 -19.14 18.19 0.94
CA ARG A 181 -19.85 16.95 1.30
C ARG A 181 -19.96 16.79 2.81
N ASP A 182 -18.86 16.96 3.53
CA ASP A 182 -18.82 16.77 4.97
C ASP A 182 -19.62 17.87 5.71
N ALA A 183 -19.60 19.11 5.20
CA ALA A 183 -20.44 20.20 5.70
C ALA A 183 -21.94 19.93 5.49
N HIS A 184 -22.32 19.49 4.28
CA HIS A 184 -23.71 19.14 3.96
C HIS A 184 -24.23 17.99 4.81
N LYS A 185 -23.42 16.94 4.98
CA LYS A 185 -23.75 15.78 5.84
C LYS A 185 -23.93 16.17 7.30
N SER A 186 -23.16 17.14 7.79
CA SER A 186 -23.29 17.64 9.16
C SER A 186 -24.58 18.43 9.34
N ALA A 187 -24.91 19.31 8.39
CA ALA A 187 -26.15 20.08 8.41
C ALA A 187 -27.42 19.22 8.33
N ALA A 188 -27.41 18.15 7.51
CA ALA A 188 -28.55 17.24 7.39
C ALA A 188 -28.86 16.52 8.72
N LYS A 189 -27.82 16.11 9.47
CA LYS A 189 -27.99 15.43 10.77
C LYS A 189 -28.58 16.33 11.86
N GLU A 190 -28.38 17.64 11.78
CA GLU A 190 -28.94 18.58 12.75
C GLU A 190 -30.46 18.76 12.58
N GLN A 191 -30.99 18.50 11.38
CA GLN A 191 -32.43 18.62 11.09
C GLN A 191 -33.25 17.41 11.53
N ASP A 192 -32.58 16.26 11.72
CA ASP A 192 -33.21 15.00 12.15
C ASP A 192 -33.26 14.83 13.69
N ASN A 193 -32.65 15.75 14.46
CA ASN A 193 -32.61 15.76 15.93
C ASN A 193 -33.54 16.82 16.52
#